data_AF-A0AAN7VNS5-F1
#
_entry.id   AF-A0AAN7VNS5-F1
#
_cell.length_a   1.000
_cell.length_b   1.000
_cell.length_c   1.000
_cell.angle_alpha   90.00
_cell.angle_beta   90.00
_cell.angle_gamma   90.00
#
_symmetry.space_group_name_H-M   'P 1'
#
loop_
_entity.id
_entity.type
_entity.pdbx_description
1 polymer ?
#
loop_
_entity_poly.entity_id
_entity_poly.type
_entity_poly.pdbx_seq_one_letter_code
_entity_poly.pdbx_strand_id
1 'polypeptide(L)'
;MKLYLEPIFQNLSDVYKLYKTYCHDKNVEPLGRKVFNKTFYAHNLSIYQPKKDQCNICFAYKYDNVSEDKYKSHLDRKEKARKEKIKDKAAAENNHCIVVTMDLQGVKLAPVIPASKVYFKTKLSCHNFTVYNLKTRDVMCYWFSEDENNSLVSSTFASCILDYLERYCITESKIPIILYSDGCNYQNRNAVLANALLNFSIVTEIEVFQKYLEPGHTQMECDSVHSTIERKLRNKEIHLPSDYSTITREARTNPKPYEVKILDHTFFKDFSQNLRYPSIRPGKKPHDPLDFDSDYCDLPSRPKVGIPVIMQYPPLLKSRCKIKEEKYKHLQELLEDLPKDTHLFYNNLLH
;
A
#
# COMPACT_ATOMS: atom_id res chain seq x y z
N MET A 1 -2.57 20.44 24.52
CA MET A 1 -1.96 19.11 24.75
C MET A 1 -3.10 18.09 24.85
N LYS A 2 -3.08 17.02 24.05
CA LYS A 2 -4.15 15.98 24.09
C LYS A 2 -4.00 15.14 25.36
N LEU A 3 -5.09 14.94 26.07
CA LEU A 3 -5.16 14.08 27.25
C LEU A 3 -5.69 12.71 26.82
N TYR A 4 -5.02 11.64 27.22
CA TYR A 4 -5.42 10.29 26.85
C TYR A 4 -6.04 9.59 28.05
N LEU A 5 -7.16 8.90 27.82
CA LEU A 5 -7.70 7.97 28.81
C LEU A 5 -6.78 6.76 28.92
N GLU A 6 -6.78 6.14 30.11
CA GLU A 6 -6.10 4.88 30.35
C GLU A 6 -6.52 3.81 29.30
N PRO A 7 -5.61 2.90 28.92
CA PRO A 7 -5.79 1.93 27.83
C PRO A 7 -6.78 0.80 28.17
N ILE A 8 -7.75 1.07 29.03
CA ILE A 8 -8.82 0.17 29.45
C ILE A 8 -9.98 0.24 28.43
N PHE A 9 -10.20 1.41 27.82
CA PHE A 9 -11.29 1.63 26.87
C PHE A 9 -10.80 1.40 25.44
N GLN A 10 -11.48 0.53 24.68
CA GLN A 10 -11.09 0.27 23.28
C GLN A 10 -11.73 1.26 22.30
N ASN A 11 -12.92 1.76 22.65
CA ASN A 11 -13.66 2.70 21.85
C ASN A 11 -14.50 3.64 22.73
N LEU A 12 -15.00 4.72 22.13
CA LEU A 12 -15.73 5.76 22.87
C LEU A 12 -17.05 5.24 23.45
N SER A 13 -17.59 4.14 22.92
CA SER A 13 -18.86 3.57 23.39
C SER A 13 -18.68 2.91 24.75
N ASP A 14 -17.50 2.35 25.02
CA ASP A 14 -17.15 1.83 26.34
C ASP A 14 -17.10 2.95 27.38
N VAL A 15 -16.49 4.08 27.02
CA VAL A 15 -16.44 5.29 27.89
C VAL A 15 -17.85 5.83 28.17
N TYR A 16 -18.74 5.79 27.18
CA TYR A 16 -20.11 6.27 27.36
C TYR A 16 -20.99 5.31 28.14
N LYS A 17 -20.74 4.00 28.08
CA LYS A 17 -21.37 3.04 28.99
C LYS A 17 -20.98 3.37 30.43
N LEU A 18 -19.69 3.61 30.69
CA LEU A 18 -19.23 4.03 32.02
C LEU A 18 -19.85 5.36 32.47
N TYR A 19 -19.95 6.35 31.58
CA TYR A 19 -20.65 7.61 31.85
C TYR A 19 -22.11 7.39 32.23
N LYS A 20 -22.82 6.51 31.53
CA LYS A 20 -24.21 6.16 31.87
C LYS A 20 -24.32 5.51 33.25
N THR A 21 -23.42 4.57 33.56
CA THR A 21 -23.36 3.93 34.88
C THR A 21 -23.12 4.99 35.96
N TYR A 22 -22.15 5.88 35.77
CA TYR A 22 -21.88 6.99 36.70
C TYR A 22 -23.10 7.90 36.91
N CYS A 23 -23.81 8.24 35.83
CA CYS A 23 -25.02 9.08 35.91
C CYS A 23 -26.13 8.37 36.69
N HIS A 24 -26.33 7.08 36.45
CA HIS A 24 -27.27 6.26 37.19
C HIS A 24 -26.93 6.21 38.70
N ASP A 25 -25.66 5.98 39.05
CA ASP A 25 -25.20 5.92 40.44
C ASP A 25 -25.31 7.27 41.17
N LYS A 26 -25.37 8.37 40.42
CA LYS A 26 -25.54 9.74 40.94
C LYS A 26 -26.97 10.27 40.82
N ASN A 27 -27.93 9.46 40.36
CA ASN A 27 -29.30 9.89 40.06
C ASN A 27 -29.38 11.12 39.14
N VAL A 28 -28.50 11.19 38.14
CA VAL A 28 -28.50 12.22 37.10
C VAL A 28 -28.90 11.60 35.77
N GLU A 29 -29.72 12.29 34.98
CA GLU A 29 -30.03 11.81 33.63
C GLU A 29 -28.82 11.96 32.68
N PRO A 30 -28.41 10.89 31.98
CA PRO A 30 -27.28 10.95 31.07
C PRO A 30 -27.63 11.72 29.80
N LEU A 31 -26.73 12.61 29.38
CA LEU A 31 -26.86 13.30 28.11
C LEU A 31 -26.73 12.35 26.91
N GLY A 32 -27.37 12.70 25.81
CA GLY A 32 -27.31 11.93 24.57
C GLY A 32 -25.89 11.76 24.02
N ARG A 33 -25.65 10.62 23.39
CA ARG A 33 -24.34 10.20 22.84
C ARG A 33 -23.64 11.26 21.99
N LYS A 34 -24.39 12.01 21.16
CA LYS A 34 -23.84 13.07 20.30
C LYS A 34 -23.27 14.23 21.13
N VAL A 35 -23.97 14.63 22.20
CA VAL A 35 -23.54 15.69 23.11
C VAL A 35 -22.31 15.24 23.88
N PHE A 36 -22.34 14.01 24.43
CA PHE A 36 -21.18 13.41 25.09
C PHE A 36 -19.94 13.41 24.21
N ASN A 37 -20.05 12.93 22.96
CA ASN A 37 -18.91 12.89 22.03
C ASN A 37 -18.37 14.30 21.74
N LYS A 38 -19.26 15.27 21.52
CA LYS A 38 -18.86 16.67 21.28
C LYS A 38 -18.09 17.24 22.47
N THR A 39 -18.60 17.02 23.69
CA THR A 39 -17.95 17.46 24.93
C THR A 39 -16.62 16.74 25.15
N PHE A 40 -16.55 15.42 24.90
CA PHE A 40 -15.33 14.63 25.01
C PHE A 40 -14.18 15.20 24.15
N TYR A 41 -14.47 15.53 22.89
CA TYR A 41 -13.47 16.13 22.00
C TYR A 41 -13.18 17.60 22.35
N ALA A 42 -14.17 18.36 22.84
CA ALA A 42 -13.97 19.73 23.29
C ALA A 42 -12.99 19.84 24.47
N HIS A 43 -12.93 18.80 25.33
CA HIS A 43 -11.96 18.69 26.41
C HIS A 43 -10.58 18.14 25.98
N ASN A 44 -10.29 18.03 24.67
CA ASN A 44 -9.05 17.47 24.14
C ASN A 44 -8.75 16.03 24.62
N LEU A 45 -9.78 15.25 24.93
CA LEU A 45 -9.65 13.85 25.33
C LEU A 45 -9.57 12.94 24.11
N SER A 46 -8.77 11.88 24.22
CA SER A 46 -8.70 10.81 23.22
C SER A 46 -8.53 9.46 23.91
N ILE A 47 -8.95 8.39 23.25
CA ILE A 47 -8.67 7.03 23.71
C ILE A 47 -7.25 6.68 23.28
N TYR A 48 -6.47 6.13 24.20
CA TYR A 48 -5.17 5.56 23.86
C TYR A 48 -5.37 4.24 23.12
N GLN A 49 -5.01 4.22 21.84
CA GLN A 49 -4.90 2.97 21.09
C GLN A 49 -3.41 2.67 20.89
N PRO A 50 -2.92 1.49 21.31
CA PRO A 50 -1.56 1.07 20.97
C PRO A 50 -1.38 1.17 19.47
N LYS A 51 -0.35 1.91 19.03
CA LYS A 51 -0.04 1.97 17.59
C LYS A 51 0.32 0.56 17.12
N LYS A 52 -0.44 0.07 16.14
CA LYS A 52 -0.04 -1.07 15.31
C LYS A 52 1.22 -0.64 14.52
N ASP A 53 2.15 -1.57 14.33
CA ASP A 53 3.37 -1.38 13.51
C ASP A 53 4.32 -0.28 14.03
N GLN A 54 4.83 -0.47 15.25
CA GLN A 54 5.86 0.42 15.80
C GLN A 54 7.19 0.18 15.10
N CYS A 55 7.91 1.26 14.77
CA CYS A 55 9.25 1.15 14.19
C CYS A 55 10.14 0.27 15.07
N ASN A 56 10.71 -0.79 14.48
CA ASN A 56 11.59 -1.74 15.19
C ASN A 56 12.76 -1.05 15.89
N ILE A 57 13.37 -0.02 15.26
CA ILE A 57 14.49 0.72 15.85
C ILE A 57 14.02 1.54 17.06
N CYS A 58 12.88 2.23 16.94
CA CYS A 58 12.31 2.99 18.06
C CYS A 58 11.89 2.07 19.21
N PHE A 59 11.32 0.91 18.90
CA PHE A 59 10.89 -0.05 19.91
C PHE A 59 12.09 -0.70 20.58
N ALA A 60 13.12 -1.09 19.82
CA ALA A 60 14.34 -1.65 20.37
C ALA A 60 15.10 -0.65 21.26
N TYR A 61 15.10 0.65 20.91
CA TYR A 61 15.65 1.71 21.76
C TYR A 61 14.94 1.82 23.12
N LYS A 62 13.61 1.60 23.17
CA LYS A 62 12.85 1.57 24.44
C LYS A 62 13.35 0.50 25.42
N TYR A 63 13.97 -0.56 24.91
CA TYR A 63 14.53 -1.66 25.70
C TYR A 63 16.05 -1.65 25.69
N ASP A 64 16.68 -0.50 25.41
CA ASP A 64 18.13 -0.30 25.41
C ASP A 64 18.91 -1.23 24.46
N ASN A 65 18.24 -1.78 23.44
CA ASN A 65 18.84 -2.68 22.45
C ASN A 65 19.49 -1.95 21.26
N VAL A 66 19.47 -0.61 21.26
CA VAL A 66 20.02 0.24 20.19
C VAL A 66 20.77 1.41 20.83
N SER A 67 21.94 1.76 20.30
CA SER A 67 22.71 2.91 20.78
C SER A 67 21.99 4.23 20.51
N GLU A 68 22.24 5.22 21.37
CA GLU A 68 21.67 6.57 21.22
C GLU A 68 22.03 7.21 19.87
N ASP A 69 23.26 7.04 19.39
CA ASP A 69 23.70 7.56 18.08
C ASP A 69 22.91 6.97 16.92
N LYS A 70 22.67 5.65 16.94
CA LYS A 70 21.87 4.96 15.91
C LYS A 70 20.42 5.39 15.96
N TYR A 71 19.88 5.66 17.14
CA TYR A 71 18.54 6.19 17.32
C TYR A 71 18.42 7.64 16.81
N LYS A 72 19.35 8.53 17.17
CA LYS A 72 19.40 9.92 16.68
C LYS A 72 19.50 9.97 15.16
N SER A 73 20.45 9.24 14.56
CA SER A 73 20.59 9.16 13.10
C SER A 73 19.31 8.66 12.41
N HIS A 74 18.59 7.70 13.02
CA HIS A 74 17.31 7.24 12.49
C HIS A 74 16.21 8.32 12.57
N LEU A 75 16.15 9.09 13.66
CA LEU A 75 15.22 10.22 13.79
C LEU A 75 15.55 11.35 12.79
N ASP A 76 16.83 11.64 12.57
CA ASP A 76 17.26 12.66 11.61
C ASP A 76 16.87 12.26 10.18
N ARG A 77 17.11 11.00 9.79
CA ARG A 77 16.69 10.48 8.47
C ARG A 77 15.18 10.55 8.27
N LYS A 78 14.41 10.22 9.32
CA LYS A 78 12.95 10.34 9.31
C LYS A 78 12.50 11.79 9.09
N GLU A 79 13.06 12.75 9.83
CA GLU A 79 12.66 14.15 9.71
C GLU A 79 13.11 14.76 8.37
N LYS A 80 14.28 14.39 7.85
CA LYS A 80 14.72 14.75 6.50
C LYS A 80 13.74 14.24 5.43
N ALA A 81 13.39 12.95 5.46
CA ALA A 81 12.46 12.35 4.50
C ALA A 81 11.08 13.03 4.52
N ARG A 82 10.59 13.43 5.71
CA ARG A 82 9.33 14.16 5.87
C ARG A 82 9.40 15.57 5.30
N LYS A 83 10.46 16.32 5.60
CA LYS A 83 10.67 17.66 5.07
C LYS A 83 10.72 17.64 3.54
N GLU A 84 11.42 16.66 2.97
CA GLU A 84 11.51 16.50 1.52
C GLU A 84 10.15 16.21 0.89
N LYS A 85 9.35 15.31 1.50
CA LYS A 85 7.98 15.03 1.03
C LYS A 85 7.07 16.25 1.11
N ILE A 86 7.21 17.09 2.14
CA ILE A 86 6.45 18.35 2.27
C ILE A 86 6.84 19.33 1.15
N LYS A 87 8.14 19.46 0.87
CA LYS A 87 8.67 20.31 -0.21
C LYS A 87 8.13 19.86 -1.58
N ASP A 88 8.23 18.56 -1.88
CA ASP A 88 7.73 18.01 -3.15
C ASP A 88 6.22 18.17 -3.27
N LYS A 89 5.47 17.98 -2.17
CA LYS A 89 4.03 18.22 -2.16
C LYS A 89 3.69 19.68 -2.51
N ALA A 90 4.42 20.64 -1.93
CA ALA A 90 4.24 22.05 -2.26
C ALA A 90 4.60 22.35 -3.73
N ALA A 91 5.64 21.71 -4.28
CA ALA A 91 6.00 21.81 -5.69
C ALA A 91 4.89 21.26 -6.60
N ALA A 92 4.26 20.14 -6.21
CA ALA A 92 3.13 19.55 -6.93
C ALA A 92 1.89 20.45 -6.92
N GLU A 93 1.60 21.10 -5.79
CA GLU A 93 0.51 22.08 -5.68
C GLU A 93 0.70 23.26 -6.66
N ASN A 94 1.95 23.65 -6.92
CA ASN A 94 2.34 24.68 -7.90
C ASN A 94 2.52 24.16 -9.34
N ASN A 95 2.13 22.92 -9.65
CA ASN A 95 2.29 22.29 -10.98
C ASN A 95 3.74 22.10 -11.46
N HIS A 96 4.72 22.14 -10.57
CA HIS A 96 6.12 21.92 -10.97
C HIS A 96 6.48 20.44 -11.11
N CYS A 97 5.70 19.54 -10.50
CA CYS A 97 5.89 18.09 -10.59
C CYS A 97 4.59 17.34 -10.29
N ILE A 98 4.57 16.04 -10.60
CA ILE A 98 3.54 15.10 -10.16
C ILE A 98 4.12 14.27 -9.03
N VAL A 99 3.47 14.27 -7.86
CA VAL A 99 3.93 13.47 -6.72
C VAL A 99 2.88 12.42 -6.39
N VAL A 100 3.31 11.16 -6.39
CA VAL A 100 2.46 10.02 -6.04
C VAL A 100 3.11 9.18 -4.94
N THR A 101 2.27 8.59 -4.10
CA THR A 101 2.68 7.56 -3.16
C THR A 101 2.12 6.22 -3.59
N MET A 102 2.87 5.15 -3.40
CA MET A 102 2.46 3.81 -3.78
C MET A 102 2.75 2.80 -2.68
N ASP A 103 1.84 1.85 -2.49
CA ASP A 103 1.97 0.81 -1.47
C ASP A 103 1.12 -0.44 -1.78
N LEU A 104 1.56 -1.58 -1.27
CA LEU A 104 0.84 -2.85 -1.36
C LEU A 104 0.07 -3.10 -0.06
N GLN A 105 -1.26 -3.16 -0.15
CA GLN A 105 -2.09 -3.49 1.01
C GLN A 105 -1.78 -4.90 1.53
N GLY A 106 -1.84 -5.07 2.86
CA GLY A 106 -1.78 -6.39 3.48
C GLY A 106 -2.83 -7.35 2.88
N VAL A 107 -2.38 -8.57 2.57
CA VAL A 107 -3.12 -9.60 1.82
C VAL A 107 -4.55 -9.78 2.35
N LYS A 108 -5.51 -9.77 1.42
CA LYS A 108 -6.91 -10.12 1.69
C LYS A 108 -7.20 -11.53 1.20
N LEU A 109 -8.30 -12.12 1.68
CA LEU A 109 -8.64 -13.50 1.38
C LEU A 109 -10.03 -13.59 0.75
N ALA A 110 -10.26 -14.54 -0.15
CA ALA A 110 -11.60 -14.84 -0.66
C ALA A 110 -11.81 -16.37 -0.70
N PRO A 111 -12.97 -16.89 -0.28
CA PRO A 111 -14.11 -16.16 0.27
C PRO A 111 -13.90 -15.73 1.74
N VAL A 112 -14.74 -14.86 2.29
CA VAL A 112 -14.86 -14.47 3.70
C VAL A 112 -16.35 -14.47 4.06
N ILE A 113 -16.79 -15.47 4.82
CA ILE A 113 -18.19 -15.62 5.27
C ILE A 113 -18.22 -15.96 6.76
N PRO A 114 -19.28 -15.59 7.50
CA PRO A 114 -19.41 -15.83 8.94
C PRO A 114 -19.83 -17.28 9.25
N ALA A 115 -19.12 -18.27 8.73
CA ALA A 115 -19.37 -19.69 9.02
C ALA A 115 -18.16 -20.33 9.74
N SER A 116 -18.41 -21.15 10.75
CA SER A 116 -17.35 -21.72 11.61
C SER A 116 -16.36 -22.61 10.84
N LYS A 117 -16.83 -23.31 9.81
CA LYS A 117 -16.01 -24.20 8.95
C LYS A 117 -14.88 -23.44 8.23
N VAL A 118 -15.11 -22.15 7.99
CA VAL A 118 -14.26 -21.26 7.19
C VAL A 118 -12.92 -20.95 7.87
N TYR A 119 -12.87 -21.02 9.20
CA TYR A 119 -11.68 -20.66 9.99
C TYR A 119 -10.50 -21.61 9.74
N PHE A 120 -10.77 -22.89 9.46
CA PHE A 120 -9.75 -23.92 9.27
C PHE A 120 -9.41 -24.19 7.81
N LYS A 121 -9.98 -23.43 6.86
CA LYS A 121 -9.85 -23.66 5.43
C LYS A 121 -8.98 -22.60 4.78
N THR A 122 -8.07 -23.03 3.91
CA THR A 122 -7.24 -22.12 3.13
C THR A 122 -8.08 -21.43 2.06
N LYS A 123 -7.75 -20.17 1.80
CA LYS A 123 -8.52 -19.27 0.93
C LYS A 123 -7.64 -18.75 -0.19
N LEU A 124 -8.29 -18.19 -1.20
CA LEU A 124 -7.62 -17.50 -2.29
C LEU A 124 -7.03 -16.19 -1.76
N SER A 125 -5.75 -15.95 -2.05
CA SER A 125 -5.09 -14.68 -1.70
C SER A 125 -5.48 -13.61 -2.72
N CYS A 126 -5.83 -12.42 -2.23
CA CYS A 126 -6.17 -11.26 -3.03
C CYS A 126 -5.26 -10.08 -2.63
N HIS A 127 -4.67 -9.46 -3.63
CA HIS A 127 -3.71 -8.37 -3.49
C HIS A 127 -4.32 -7.07 -4.00
N ASN A 128 -3.96 -5.96 -3.35
CA ASN A 128 -4.35 -4.61 -3.76
C ASN A 128 -3.14 -3.69 -3.76
N PHE A 129 -2.63 -3.36 -4.95
CA PHE A 129 -1.60 -2.34 -5.11
C PHE A 129 -2.24 -0.98 -5.33
N THR A 130 -1.89 0.00 -4.49
CA THR A 130 -2.54 1.32 -4.47
C THR A 130 -1.56 2.40 -4.89
N VAL A 131 -1.99 3.26 -5.80
CA VAL A 131 -1.28 4.49 -6.18
C VAL A 131 -2.17 5.69 -5.83
N TYR A 132 -1.60 6.66 -5.12
CA TYR A 132 -2.29 7.86 -4.63
C TYR A 132 -1.58 9.11 -5.14
N ASN A 133 -2.31 10.01 -5.81
CA ASN A 133 -1.81 11.31 -6.24
C ASN A 133 -1.95 12.36 -5.12
N LEU A 134 -0.84 12.94 -4.67
CA LEU A 134 -0.83 13.88 -3.54
C LEU A 134 -1.60 15.17 -3.81
N LYS A 135 -1.60 15.63 -5.06
CA LYS A 135 -2.25 16.88 -5.45
C LYS A 135 -3.75 16.69 -5.65
N THR A 136 -4.14 15.77 -6.54
CA THR A 136 -5.55 15.57 -6.91
C THR A 136 -6.32 14.76 -5.87
N ARG A 137 -5.62 14.03 -5.00
CA ARG A 137 -6.18 13.03 -4.07
C ARG A 137 -6.86 11.86 -4.80
N ASP A 138 -6.50 11.67 -6.06
CA ASP A 138 -6.98 10.56 -6.88
C ASP A 138 -6.26 9.29 -6.48
N VAL A 139 -6.98 8.18 -6.54
CA VAL A 139 -6.50 6.89 -6.07
C VAL A 139 -6.88 5.84 -7.07
N MET A 140 -5.89 5.06 -7.49
CA MET A 140 -6.06 3.86 -8.27
C MET A 140 -5.72 2.64 -7.41
N CYS A 141 -6.64 1.68 -7.35
CA CYS A 141 -6.47 0.40 -6.69
C CYS A 141 -6.45 -0.73 -7.73
N TYR A 142 -5.33 -1.44 -7.79
CA TYR A 142 -5.10 -2.59 -8.66
C TYR A 142 -5.33 -3.88 -7.88
N TRP A 143 -6.48 -4.52 -8.13
CA TRP A 143 -6.85 -5.78 -7.48
C TRP A 143 -6.52 -6.97 -8.36
N PHE A 144 -5.90 -8.00 -7.79
CA PHE A 144 -5.68 -9.27 -8.44
C PHE A 144 -5.63 -10.40 -7.42
N SER A 145 -6.09 -11.58 -7.82
CA SER A 145 -6.02 -12.80 -7.02
C SER A 145 -4.85 -13.68 -7.44
N GLU A 146 -4.45 -14.58 -6.56
CA GLU A 146 -3.30 -15.47 -6.79
C GLU A 146 -3.48 -16.42 -7.99
N ASP A 147 -4.71 -16.70 -8.43
CA ASP A 147 -4.98 -17.48 -9.64
C ASP A 147 -4.73 -16.66 -10.92
N GLU A 148 -4.79 -15.34 -10.86
CA GLU A 148 -4.41 -14.46 -11.96
C GLU A 148 -2.92 -14.09 -11.88
N ASN A 149 -2.36 -13.93 -10.67
CA ASN A 149 -0.92 -13.73 -10.49
C ASN A 149 -0.45 -14.22 -9.12
N ASN A 150 0.27 -15.35 -9.09
CA ASN A 150 0.89 -15.89 -7.89
C ASN A 150 2.33 -15.39 -7.64
N SER A 151 2.85 -14.54 -8.52
CA SER A 151 4.24 -14.09 -8.54
C SER A 151 4.33 -12.63 -8.10
N LEU A 152 4.59 -12.41 -6.81
CA LEU A 152 4.81 -11.07 -6.24
C LEU A 152 6.24 -10.56 -6.49
N VAL A 153 6.70 -10.67 -7.75
CA VAL A 153 8.02 -10.19 -8.21
C VAL A 153 7.95 -8.73 -8.67
N SER A 154 9.11 -8.10 -8.84
CA SER A 154 9.22 -6.69 -9.22
C SER A 154 8.46 -6.32 -10.51
N SER A 155 8.44 -7.22 -11.50
CA SER A 155 7.70 -7.04 -12.76
C SER A 155 6.19 -6.86 -12.55
N THR A 156 5.60 -7.49 -11.53
CA THR A 156 4.18 -7.36 -11.17
C THR A 156 3.84 -5.92 -10.78
N PHE A 157 4.67 -5.33 -9.91
CA PHE A 157 4.49 -3.95 -9.44
C PHE A 157 4.87 -2.94 -10.53
N ALA A 158 5.93 -3.20 -11.30
CA ALA A 158 6.31 -2.37 -12.44
C ALA A 158 5.19 -2.27 -13.48
N SER A 159 4.45 -3.36 -13.74
CA SER A 159 3.29 -3.35 -14.64
C SER A 159 2.21 -2.38 -14.16
N CYS A 160 1.90 -2.39 -12.86
CA CYS A 160 0.89 -1.50 -12.27
C CYS A 160 1.36 -0.03 -12.28
N ILE A 161 2.63 0.21 -11.92
CA ILE A 161 3.21 1.55 -11.87
C ILE A 161 3.23 2.16 -13.28
N LEU A 162 3.75 1.45 -14.28
CA LEU A 162 3.79 1.97 -15.65
C LEU A 162 2.40 2.19 -16.24
N ASP A 163 1.44 1.28 -16.02
CA ASP A 163 0.04 1.51 -16.44
C ASP A 163 -0.54 2.78 -15.83
N TYR A 164 -0.23 3.08 -14.57
CA TYR A 164 -0.65 4.33 -13.94
C TYR A 164 0.05 5.55 -14.57
N LEU A 165 1.37 5.50 -14.75
CA LEU A 165 2.13 6.62 -15.31
C LEU A 165 1.71 6.95 -16.74
N GLU A 166 1.53 5.93 -17.58
CA GLU A 166 1.09 6.07 -18.98
C GLU A 166 -0.31 6.69 -19.08
N ARG A 167 -1.21 6.39 -18.13
CA ARG A 167 -2.59 6.91 -18.13
C ARG A 167 -2.72 8.32 -17.59
N TYR A 168 -1.99 8.65 -16.52
CA TYR A 168 -2.27 9.85 -15.71
C TYR A 168 -1.11 10.83 -15.59
N CYS A 169 0.11 10.45 -16.00
CA CYS A 169 1.30 11.27 -15.76
C CYS A 169 1.97 11.79 -17.02
N ILE A 170 1.61 11.28 -18.21
CA ILE A 170 2.04 11.87 -19.48
C ILE A 170 1.22 13.15 -19.71
N THR A 171 1.90 14.29 -19.65
CA THR A 171 1.31 15.62 -19.85
C THR A 171 2.08 16.37 -20.94
N GLU A 172 1.43 17.33 -21.61
CA GLU A 172 2.09 18.16 -22.64
C GLU A 172 3.30 18.93 -22.07
N SER A 173 3.21 19.37 -20.81
CA SER A 173 4.25 20.11 -20.13
C SER A 173 5.44 19.24 -19.67
N LYS A 174 5.35 17.91 -19.80
CA LYS A 174 6.40 16.93 -19.45
C LYS A 174 7.05 17.18 -18.08
N ILE A 175 6.25 17.59 -17.10
CA ILE A 175 6.75 17.90 -15.75
C ILE A 175 7.28 16.65 -15.05
N PRO A 176 8.31 16.76 -14.19
CA PRO A 176 8.88 15.64 -13.47
C PRO A 176 7.86 14.87 -12.62
N ILE A 177 8.08 13.56 -12.50
CA ILE A 177 7.27 12.65 -11.68
C ILE A 177 8.09 12.17 -10.49
N ILE A 178 7.52 12.22 -9.29
CA ILE A 178 8.16 11.78 -8.05
C ILE A 178 7.32 10.64 -7.46
N LEU A 179 7.93 9.48 -7.33
CA LEU A 179 7.34 8.28 -6.74
C LEU A 179 7.86 8.10 -5.32
N TYR A 180 6.95 8.12 -4.35
CA TYR A 180 7.22 7.79 -2.97
C TYR A 180 6.76 6.37 -2.64
N SER A 181 7.64 5.57 -2.06
CA SER A 181 7.32 4.21 -1.63
C SER A 181 8.10 3.79 -0.39
N ASP A 182 7.76 2.61 0.13
CA ASP A 182 8.67 1.89 1.01
C ASP A 182 9.96 1.47 0.26
N GLY A 183 10.99 1.10 1.01
CA GLY A 183 12.25 0.60 0.48
C GLY A 183 12.24 -0.91 0.19
N CYS A 184 11.09 -1.54 -0.04
CA CYS A 184 11.01 -2.99 -0.23
C CYS A 184 11.74 -3.40 -1.51
N ASN A 185 12.80 -4.21 -1.39
CA ASN A 185 13.63 -4.60 -2.53
C ASN A 185 12.84 -5.41 -3.57
N TYR A 186 11.92 -6.28 -3.14
CA TYR A 186 11.13 -7.10 -4.06
C TYR A 186 10.15 -6.28 -4.90
N GLN A 187 9.70 -5.13 -4.38
CA GLN A 187 8.64 -4.33 -4.99
C GLN A 187 9.21 -3.08 -5.66
N ASN A 188 9.87 -2.22 -4.88
CA ASN A 188 10.15 -0.84 -5.24
C ASN A 188 11.65 -0.56 -5.44
N ARG A 189 12.51 -1.07 -4.56
CA ARG A 189 13.96 -0.80 -4.60
C ARG A 189 14.74 -1.90 -5.32
N ASN A 190 14.56 -2.00 -6.64
CA ASN A 190 15.26 -2.98 -7.47
C ASN A 190 15.59 -2.45 -8.87
N ALA A 191 16.54 -3.13 -9.52
CA ALA A 191 16.97 -2.79 -10.87
C ALA A 191 15.85 -2.97 -11.91
N VAL A 192 14.91 -3.90 -11.71
CA VAL A 192 13.83 -4.16 -12.66
C VAL A 192 12.92 -2.93 -12.79
N LEU A 193 12.38 -2.44 -11.68
CA LEU A 193 11.54 -1.24 -11.67
C LEU A 193 12.32 0.00 -12.15
N ALA A 194 13.57 0.18 -11.68
CA ALA A 194 14.38 1.32 -12.09
C ALA A 194 14.64 1.34 -13.61
N ASN A 195 14.90 0.20 -14.24
CA ASN A 195 15.07 0.12 -15.69
C ASN A 195 13.76 0.31 -16.45
N ALA A 196 12.65 -0.18 -15.91
CA ALA A 196 11.32 0.03 -16.48
C ALA A 196 10.98 1.54 -16.49
N LEU A 197 11.23 2.24 -15.39
CA LEU A 197 11.05 3.69 -15.30
C LEU A 197 12.04 4.46 -16.17
N LEU A 198 13.31 4.04 -16.23
CA LEU A 198 14.29 4.63 -17.14
C LEU A 198 13.82 4.52 -18.59
N ASN A 199 13.27 3.36 -18.98
CA ASN A 199 12.72 3.20 -20.32
C ASN A 199 11.54 4.12 -20.57
N PHE A 200 10.63 4.23 -19.61
CA PHE A 200 9.52 5.17 -19.66
C PHE A 200 10.02 6.61 -19.83
N SER A 201 11.03 7.04 -19.05
CA SER A 201 11.64 8.37 -19.15
C SER A 201 12.29 8.63 -20.50
N ILE A 202 13.01 7.65 -21.07
CA ILE A 202 13.63 7.79 -22.40
C ILE A 202 12.55 7.98 -23.48
N VAL A 203 11.45 7.22 -23.42
CA VAL A 203 10.39 7.26 -24.44
C VAL A 203 9.53 8.52 -24.32
N THR A 204 9.23 8.95 -23.09
CA THR A 204 8.31 10.08 -22.83
C THR A 204 9.03 11.42 -22.72
N GLU A 205 10.35 11.40 -22.51
CA GLU A 205 11.18 12.56 -22.14
C GLU A 205 10.72 13.21 -20.83
N ILE A 206 10.21 12.41 -19.89
CA ILE A 206 9.80 12.85 -18.55
C ILE A 206 10.75 12.29 -17.51
N GLU A 207 11.30 13.16 -16.65
CA GLU A 207 12.14 12.75 -15.54
C GLU A 207 11.31 12.06 -14.45
N VAL A 208 11.80 10.90 -13.97
CA VAL A 208 11.15 10.14 -12.91
C VAL A 208 12.10 9.95 -11.74
N PHE A 209 11.70 10.44 -10.57
CA PHE A 209 12.43 10.33 -9.32
C PHE A 209 11.79 9.25 -8.43
N GLN A 210 12.59 8.30 -7.94
CA GLN A 210 12.18 7.38 -6.89
C GLN A 210 12.72 7.85 -5.54
N LYS A 211 11.83 8.14 -4.60
CA LYS A 211 12.18 8.52 -3.22
C LYS A 211 11.65 7.46 -2.25
N TYR A 212 12.57 6.85 -1.49
CA TYR A 212 12.21 5.84 -0.51
C TYR A 212 12.09 6.45 0.89
N LEU A 213 11.05 6.06 1.61
CA LEU A 213 10.82 6.51 2.99
C LEU A 213 11.61 5.66 4.00
N GLU A 214 11.92 6.25 5.16
CA GLU A 214 12.58 5.53 6.26
C GLU A 214 11.65 4.43 6.81
N PRO A 215 12.13 3.17 6.91
CA PRO A 215 11.33 2.04 7.40
C PRO A 215 10.75 2.29 8.80
N GLY A 216 9.50 1.85 9.03
CA GLY A 216 8.82 1.98 10.32
C GLY A 216 8.27 3.39 10.63
N HIS A 217 8.51 4.34 9.73
CA HIS A 217 8.00 5.72 9.85
C HIS A 217 7.28 6.22 8.60
N THR A 218 6.94 5.29 7.71
CA THR A 218 6.07 5.49 6.56
C THR A 218 4.68 5.89 7.05
N GLN A 219 4.37 7.18 6.96
CA GLN A 219 2.98 7.65 6.96
C GLN A 219 2.65 7.95 5.50
N MET A 220 2.05 6.97 4.84
CA MET A 220 1.66 7.08 3.43
C MET A 220 0.17 7.33 3.32
N GLU A 221 -0.21 8.11 2.31
CA GLU A 221 -1.62 8.37 1.99
C GLU A 221 -2.33 7.08 1.61
N CYS A 222 -1.59 6.10 1.05
CA CYS A 222 -2.05 4.73 0.82
C CYS A 222 -2.53 4.04 2.12
N ASP A 223 -1.87 4.24 3.26
CA ASP A 223 -2.30 3.65 4.55
C ASP A 223 -3.73 4.11 4.92
N SER A 224 -4.05 5.37 4.61
CA SER A 224 -5.38 5.96 4.85
C SER A 224 -6.43 5.38 3.90
N VAL A 225 -6.05 5.06 2.66
CA VAL A 225 -6.88 4.37 1.68
C VAL A 225 -7.18 2.97 2.17
N HIS A 226 -6.15 2.20 2.53
CA HIS A 226 -6.30 0.83 3.02
C HIS A 226 -7.14 0.75 4.29
N SER A 227 -6.90 1.65 5.24
CA SER A 227 -7.72 1.77 6.46
C SER A 227 -9.19 2.03 6.17
N THR A 228 -9.46 2.84 5.13
CA THR A 228 -10.84 3.16 4.71
C THR A 228 -11.51 1.97 4.02
N ILE A 229 -10.80 1.25 3.15
CA ILE A 229 -11.25 0.00 2.53
C ILE A 229 -11.54 -1.05 3.60
N GLU A 230 -10.62 -1.27 4.55
CA GLU A 230 -10.79 -2.25 5.63
C GLU A 230 -11.97 -1.94 6.54
N ARG A 231 -12.22 -0.66 6.82
CA ARG A 231 -13.42 -0.25 7.56
C ARG A 231 -14.70 -0.62 6.82
N LYS A 232 -14.73 -0.54 5.48
CA LYS A 232 -15.89 -0.96 4.68
C LYS A 232 -15.99 -2.47 4.51
N LEU A 233 -14.87 -3.19 4.53
CA LEU A 233 -14.84 -4.65 4.49
C LEU A 233 -15.30 -5.29 5.81
N ARG A 234 -15.18 -4.57 6.93
CA ARG A 234 -15.58 -5.09 8.24
C ARG A 234 -17.05 -5.50 8.24
N ASN A 235 -17.31 -6.74 8.66
CA ASN A 235 -18.64 -7.36 8.74
C ASN A 235 -19.35 -7.50 7.37
N LYS A 236 -18.62 -7.43 6.26
CA LYS A 236 -19.13 -7.80 4.94
C LYS A 236 -18.67 -9.20 4.58
N GLU A 237 -19.54 -9.92 3.88
CA GLU A 237 -19.18 -11.15 3.23
C GLU A 237 -18.46 -10.86 1.92
N ILE A 238 -17.43 -11.64 1.63
CA ILE A 238 -16.69 -11.63 0.37
C ILE A 238 -16.87 -13.01 -0.24
N HIS A 239 -17.61 -13.07 -1.32
CA HIS A 239 -17.91 -14.33 -2.00
C HIS A 239 -16.96 -14.57 -3.16
N LEU A 240 -16.54 -13.49 -3.84
CA LEU A 240 -15.60 -13.53 -4.95
C LEU A 240 -14.50 -12.46 -4.80
N PRO A 241 -13.31 -12.66 -5.42
CA PRO A 241 -12.30 -11.61 -5.50
C PRO A 241 -12.81 -10.31 -6.11
N SER A 242 -13.77 -10.40 -7.05
CA SER A 242 -14.41 -9.23 -7.67
C SER A 242 -15.17 -8.36 -6.69
N ASP A 243 -15.64 -8.89 -5.56
CA ASP A 243 -16.39 -8.12 -4.55
C ASP A 243 -15.52 -7.04 -3.91
N TYR A 244 -14.20 -7.29 -3.82
CA TYR A 244 -13.24 -6.28 -3.38
C TYR A 244 -13.28 -5.04 -4.25
N SER A 245 -13.54 -5.18 -5.55
CA SER A 245 -13.58 -4.03 -6.46
C SER A 245 -14.75 -3.11 -6.15
N THR A 246 -15.95 -3.68 -5.97
CA THR A 246 -17.18 -2.95 -5.63
C THR A 246 -17.02 -2.25 -4.28
N ILE A 247 -16.56 -2.99 -3.26
CA ILE A 247 -16.39 -2.44 -1.92
C ILE A 247 -15.32 -1.35 -1.88
N THR A 248 -14.24 -1.50 -2.67
CA THR A 248 -13.19 -0.49 -2.77
C THR A 248 -13.71 0.79 -3.41
N ARG A 249 -14.49 0.72 -4.49
CA ARG A 249 -15.10 1.92 -5.11
C ARG A 249 -15.98 2.68 -4.12
N GLU A 250 -16.77 1.96 -3.32
CA GLU A 250 -17.65 2.51 -2.29
C GLU A 250 -16.94 2.96 -1.00
N ALA A 251 -15.65 2.67 -0.86
CA ALA A 251 -14.92 2.91 0.38
C ALA A 251 -14.81 4.39 0.73
N ARG A 252 -14.70 5.24 -0.29
CA ARG A 252 -14.57 6.70 -0.14
C ARG A 252 -15.65 7.41 -0.93
N THR A 253 -16.45 8.25 -0.27
CA THR A 253 -17.41 9.11 -0.96
C THR A 253 -16.78 10.47 -1.31
N ASN A 254 -16.02 11.07 -0.39
CA ASN A 254 -15.38 12.37 -0.57
C ASN A 254 -13.84 12.26 -0.57
N PRO A 255 -13.11 12.98 -1.43
CA PRO A 255 -13.63 13.90 -2.45
C PRO A 255 -14.29 13.19 -3.64
N LYS A 256 -13.89 11.94 -3.93
CA LYS A 256 -14.50 11.09 -4.96
C LYS A 256 -14.24 9.59 -4.69
N PRO A 257 -15.06 8.68 -5.24
CA PRO A 257 -14.80 7.23 -5.24
C PRO A 257 -13.39 6.85 -5.66
N TYR A 258 -12.90 5.71 -5.17
CA TYR A 258 -11.62 5.16 -5.65
C TYR A 258 -11.81 4.56 -7.03
N GLU A 259 -10.83 4.79 -7.91
CA GLU A 259 -10.77 4.08 -9.17
C GLU A 259 -10.22 2.67 -8.92
N VAL A 260 -10.82 1.68 -9.57
CA VAL A 260 -10.48 0.27 -9.33
C VAL A 260 -10.39 -0.49 -10.63
N LYS A 261 -9.26 -1.17 -10.80
CA LYS A 261 -8.97 -2.06 -11.91
C LYS A 261 -8.72 -3.47 -11.38
N ILE A 262 -9.51 -4.44 -11.86
CA ILE A 262 -9.25 -5.86 -11.65
C ILE A 262 -8.25 -6.29 -12.73
N LEU A 263 -7.18 -6.95 -12.33
CA LEU A 263 -6.14 -7.43 -13.25
C LEU A 263 -6.26 -8.93 -13.44
N ASP A 264 -6.04 -9.36 -14.67
CA ASP A 264 -5.84 -10.75 -15.04
C ASP A 264 -4.36 -11.02 -15.37
N HIS A 265 -4.02 -12.29 -15.57
CA HIS A 265 -2.66 -12.73 -15.92
C HIS A 265 -2.10 -12.07 -17.18
N THR A 266 -2.94 -11.59 -18.10
CA THR A 266 -2.51 -10.97 -19.37
C THR A 266 -2.01 -9.54 -19.19
N PHE A 267 -2.38 -8.89 -18.08
CA PHE A 267 -1.97 -7.53 -17.78
C PHE A 267 -0.47 -7.41 -17.46
N PHE A 268 0.11 -8.42 -16.83
CA PHE A 268 1.46 -8.34 -16.30
C PHE A 268 2.51 -8.58 -17.38
N LYS A 269 3.50 -7.69 -17.45
CA LYS A 269 4.63 -7.76 -18.39
C LYS A 269 5.93 -8.09 -17.64
N ASP A 270 6.85 -8.80 -18.30
CA ASP A 270 8.16 -9.14 -17.75
C ASP A 270 9.19 -8.05 -18.06
N PHE A 271 9.52 -7.25 -17.05
CA PHE A 271 10.53 -6.19 -17.12
C PHE A 271 11.94 -6.66 -16.73
N SER A 272 12.10 -7.92 -16.33
CA SER A 272 13.40 -8.43 -15.86
C SER A 272 14.39 -8.68 -17.00
N GLN A 273 13.90 -8.69 -18.24
CA GLN A 273 14.70 -8.88 -19.44
C GLN A 273 15.29 -7.56 -19.93
N ASN A 274 16.49 -7.64 -20.54
CA ASN A 274 17.12 -6.50 -21.21
C ASN A 274 17.35 -5.25 -20.32
N LEU A 275 17.73 -5.47 -19.07
CA LEU A 275 18.08 -4.38 -18.15
C LEU A 275 19.31 -3.60 -18.67
N ARG A 276 19.16 -2.29 -18.90
CA ARG A 276 20.24 -1.34 -19.23
C ARG A 276 21.26 -1.25 -18.10
N TYR A 277 20.76 -1.17 -16.87
CA TYR A 277 21.58 -1.17 -15.66
C TYR A 277 21.27 -2.43 -14.83
N PRO A 278 22.21 -3.39 -14.70
CA PRO A 278 21.97 -4.59 -13.91
C PRO A 278 21.94 -4.31 -12.40
N SER A 279 22.40 -3.14 -11.98
CA SER A 279 22.49 -2.72 -10.58
C SER A 279 22.17 -1.24 -10.47
N ILE A 280 21.45 -0.87 -9.42
CA ILE A 280 21.16 0.52 -9.02
C ILE A 280 21.95 0.94 -7.78
N ARG A 281 23.06 0.23 -7.49
CA ARG A 281 23.91 0.54 -6.35
C ARG A 281 24.72 1.82 -6.64
N PRO A 282 24.73 2.79 -5.71
CA PRO A 282 25.56 3.98 -5.86
C PRO A 282 27.07 3.67 -5.75
N GLY A 283 27.43 2.64 -4.99
CA GLY A 283 28.81 2.17 -4.82
C GLY A 283 29.23 1.09 -5.83
N LYS A 284 30.55 0.87 -5.95
CA LYS A 284 31.14 -0.20 -6.79
C LYS A 284 31.08 -1.56 -6.08
N LYS A 285 31.17 -1.58 -4.75
CA LYS A 285 31.17 -2.79 -3.92
C LYS A 285 30.01 -2.79 -2.91
N PRO A 286 29.59 -3.97 -2.42
CA PRO A 286 28.70 -4.04 -1.27
C PRO A 286 29.30 -3.29 -0.08
N HIS A 287 28.46 -2.52 0.64
CA HIS A 287 28.83 -1.74 1.83
C HIS A 287 29.75 -0.53 1.60
N ASP A 288 29.92 -0.09 0.34
CA ASP A 288 30.54 1.22 0.10
C ASP A 288 29.75 2.32 0.84
N PRO A 289 30.45 3.26 1.51
CA PRO A 289 29.81 4.34 2.24
C PRO A 289 28.95 5.17 1.29
N LEU A 290 27.72 5.46 1.72
CA LEU A 290 26.77 6.27 0.98
C LEU A 290 26.64 7.61 1.70
N ASP A 291 26.90 8.69 0.98
CA ASP A 291 26.50 10.01 1.39
C ASP A 291 25.06 10.26 0.93
N PHE A 292 24.14 10.40 1.88
CA PHE A 292 22.73 10.67 1.57
C PHE A 292 22.46 12.18 1.39
N ASP A 293 23.45 13.02 1.66
CA ASP A 293 23.36 14.47 1.53
C ASP A 293 24.05 14.99 0.25
N SER A 294 24.68 14.11 -0.54
CA SER A 294 25.27 14.47 -1.84
C SER A 294 24.22 14.64 -2.94
N ASP A 295 24.55 15.47 -3.94
CA ASP A 295 23.74 15.61 -5.15
C ASP A 295 23.60 14.28 -5.92
N TYR A 296 22.56 14.19 -6.75
CA TYR A 296 22.38 13.06 -7.66
C TYR A 296 23.59 12.91 -8.58
N CYS A 297 24.15 11.71 -8.64
CA CYS A 297 25.25 11.37 -9.52
C CYS A 297 24.89 10.21 -10.45
N ASP A 298 25.57 10.13 -11.58
CA ASP A 298 25.47 8.99 -12.46
C ASP A 298 25.85 7.70 -11.73
N LEU A 299 25.20 6.60 -12.10
CA LEU A 299 25.56 5.28 -11.58
C LEU A 299 27.00 4.93 -12.01
N PRO A 300 27.81 4.33 -11.13
CA PRO A 300 29.19 3.97 -11.46
C PRO A 300 29.27 2.83 -12.49
N SER A 301 28.18 2.10 -12.70
CA SER A 301 28.07 1.02 -13.67
C SER A 301 27.76 1.59 -15.05
N ARG A 302 28.50 1.18 -16.08
CA ARG A 302 28.20 1.59 -17.46
C ARG A 302 26.92 0.89 -17.95
N PRO A 303 26.04 1.61 -18.68
CA PRO A 303 24.87 0.99 -19.29
C PRO A 303 25.28 -0.07 -20.30
N LYS A 304 24.50 -1.15 -20.39
CA LYS A 304 24.65 -2.13 -21.46
C LYS A 304 24.33 -1.49 -22.82
N VAL A 305 25.19 -1.78 -23.80
CA VAL A 305 25.04 -1.29 -25.18
C VAL A 305 24.12 -2.21 -25.97
N GLY A 306 23.42 -1.67 -26.98
CA GLY A 306 22.59 -2.45 -27.90
C GLY A 306 21.19 -2.76 -27.40
N ILE A 307 20.75 -2.16 -26.29
CA ILE A 307 19.37 -2.25 -25.83
C ILE A 307 18.52 -1.24 -26.60
N PRO A 308 17.43 -1.66 -27.27
CA PRO A 308 16.62 -0.76 -28.07
C PRO A 308 15.96 0.32 -27.20
N VAL A 309 15.67 1.48 -27.79
CA VAL A 309 14.96 2.57 -27.11
C VAL A 309 13.51 2.17 -26.81
N ILE A 310 12.82 1.66 -27.84
CA ILE A 310 11.47 1.14 -27.71
C ILE A 310 11.57 -0.33 -27.28
N MET A 311 11.21 -0.59 -26.03
CA MET A 311 11.17 -1.93 -25.46
C MET A 311 9.79 -2.55 -25.64
N GLN A 312 9.76 -3.78 -26.15
CA GLN A 312 8.58 -4.64 -26.06
C GLN A 312 8.80 -5.64 -24.93
N TYR A 313 7.95 -5.58 -23.91
CA TYR A 313 8.02 -6.49 -22.78
C TYR A 313 7.04 -7.65 -23.00
N PRO A 314 7.52 -8.91 -22.97
CA PRO A 314 6.64 -10.06 -23.13
C PRO A 314 5.71 -10.20 -21.92
N PRO A 315 4.61 -10.96 -22.03
CA PRO A 315 3.78 -11.30 -20.88
C PRO A 315 4.60 -11.99 -19.78
N LEU A 316 4.39 -11.58 -18.52
CA LEU A 316 5.01 -12.21 -17.35
C LEU A 316 4.47 -13.62 -17.12
N LEU A 317 3.19 -13.81 -17.43
CA LEU A 317 2.45 -15.04 -17.23
C LEU A 317 1.91 -15.51 -18.59
N LYS A 318 1.97 -16.83 -18.83
CA LYS A 318 1.45 -17.44 -20.07
C LYS A 318 -0.05 -17.76 -19.99
N SER A 319 -0.55 -17.95 -18.78
CA SER A 319 -1.92 -18.36 -18.48
C SER A 319 -2.23 -18.02 -17.03
N ARG A 320 -3.46 -18.29 -16.60
CA ARG A 320 -3.79 -18.36 -15.17
C ARG A 320 -2.84 -19.27 -14.40
N CYS A 321 -2.60 -18.91 -13.16
CA CYS A 321 -1.72 -19.59 -12.22
C CYS A 321 -2.43 -20.78 -11.57
N LYS A 322 -1.68 -21.86 -11.32
CA LYS A 322 -2.17 -22.97 -10.52
C LYS A 322 -2.13 -22.63 -9.04
N ILE A 323 -3.20 -22.97 -8.33
CA ILE A 323 -3.23 -22.97 -6.87
C ILE A 323 -2.84 -24.35 -6.32
N LYS A 324 -2.47 -24.44 -5.05
CA LYS A 324 -2.16 -25.73 -4.43
C LYS A 324 -3.42 -26.61 -4.39
N GLU A 325 -3.26 -27.90 -4.68
CA GLU A 325 -4.37 -28.88 -4.67
C GLU A 325 -5.15 -28.89 -3.34
N GLU A 326 -4.44 -28.83 -2.20
CA GLU A 326 -5.07 -28.73 -0.87
C GLU A 326 -5.96 -27.49 -0.75
N LYS A 327 -5.49 -26.34 -1.27
CA LYS A 327 -6.27 -25.10 -1.28
C LYS A 327 -7.48 -25.23 -2.19
N TYR A 328 -7.33 -25.85 -3.36
CA TYR A 328 -8.46 -26.13 -4.24
C TYR A 328 -9.52 -26.97 -3.53
N LYS A 329 -9.14 -28.08 -2.89
CA LYS A 329 -10.05 -28.93 -2.11
C LYS A 329 -10.78 -28.16 -1.02
N HIS A 330 -10.07 -27.34 -0.25
CA HIS A 330 -10.68 -26.47 0.75
C HIS A 330 -11.69 -25.48 0.17
N LEU A 331 -11.42 -24.91 -1.01
CA LEU A 331 -12.37 -24.02 -1.69
C LEU A 331 -13.60 -24.78 -2.20
N GLN A 332 -13.45 -26.02 -2.67
CA GLN A 332 -14.57 -26.87 -3.08
C GLN A 332 -15.50 -27.21 -1.91
N GLU A 333 -14.94 -27.52 -0.75
CA GLU A 333 -15.74 -27.79 0.47
C GLU A 333 -16.51 -26.56 0.96
N LEU A 334 -16.04 -25.35 0.65
CA LEU A 334 -16.72 -24.10 1.02
C LEU A 334 -17.89 -23.75 0.09
N LEU A 335 -18.06 -24.44 -1.04
CA LEU A 335 -19.13 -24.14 -2.00
C LEU A 335 -20.53 -24.32 -1.41
N GLU A 336 -20.71 -25.28 -0.49
CA GLU A 336 -22.01 -25.48 0.19
C GLU A 336 -22.46 -24.24 0.97
N ASP A 337 -21.51 -23.46 1.46
CA ASP A 337 -21.74 -22.24 2.26
C ASP A 337 -21.74 -20.96 1.38
N LEU A 338 -21.57 -21.09 0.06
CA LEU A 338 -21.51 -19.98 -0.89
C LEU A 338 -22.73 -19.93 -1.84
N PRO A 339 -23.13 -18.73 -2.29
CA PRO A 339 -24.14 -18.55 -3.33
C PRO A 339 -23.79 -19.31 -4.62
N LYS A 340 -24.79 -19.98 -5.21
CA LYS A 340 -24.61 -20.87 -6.37
C LYS A 340 -24.01 -20.18 -7.61
N ASP A 341 -24.27 -18.89 -7.77
CA ASP A 341 -23.74 -18.06 -8.85
C ASP A 341 -22.22 -17.85 -8.77
N THR A 342 -21.62 -18.07 -7.59
CA THR A 342 -20.15 -17.98 -7.40
C THR A 342 -19.41 -19.29 -7.65
N HIS A 343 -20.12 -20.43 -7.71
CA HIS A 343 -19.50 -21.75 -7.81
C HIS A 343 -18.68 -21.92 -9.09
N LEU A 344 -19.16 -21.35 -10.20
CA LEU A 344 -18.48 -21.44 -11.50
C LEU A 344 -17.05 -20.87 -11.45
N PHE A 345 -16.83 -19.80 -10.67
CA PHE A 345 -15.49 -19.23 -10.51
C PHE A 345 -14.53 -20.25 -9.86
N TYR A 346 -14.94 -20.82 -8.73
CA TYR A 346 -14.12 -21.75 -7.96
C TYR A 346 -13.90 -23.09 -8.68
N ASN A 347 -14.90 -23.59 -9.41
CA ASN A 347 -14.80 -24.81 -10.21
C ASN A 347 -13.79 -24.68 -11.36
N ASN A 348 -13.57 -23.47 -11.86
CA ASN A 348 -12.66 -23.19 -12.98
C ASN A 348 -11.23 -22.84 -12.53
N LEU A 349 -10.92 -22.92 -11.23
CA LEU A 349 -9.57 -22.68 -10.73
C LEU A 349 -8.62 -23.81 -11.15
N LEU A 350 -7.47 -23.43 -11.70
CA LEU A 350 -6.41 -24.37 -12.05
C LEU A 350 -5.70 -24.84 -10.77
N HIS A 351 -5.45 -26.15 -10.64
CA HIS A 351 -4.79 -26.76 -9.48
C HIS A 351 -3.73 -27.80 -9.88
#